data_AF-A0A086MGB4-F1
#
_entry.id   AF-A0A086MGB4-F1
#
_cell.length_a   1.000
_cell.length_b   1.000
_cell.length_c   1.000
_cell.angle_alpha   90.00
_cell.angle_beta   90.00
_cell.angle_gamma   90.00
#
_symmetry.space_group_name_H-M   'P 1'
#
loop_
_entity.id
_entity.type
_entity.pdbx_description
1 polymer ?
#
loop_
_entity_poly.entity_id
_entity_poly.type
_entity_poly.pdbx_seq_one_letter_code
_entity_poly.pdbx_strand_id
1 'polypeptide(L)'
;MTYLICLNALHQAYRELEETRLRCRGAAHALTTIRETLDQALDLAYQKQSFGPLNNLFDEEEAALASYEQSLVKVRETEGRWAAMSLALAYERERSQAGQVFSTRAN
;
A
#
# COMPACT_ATOMS: atom_id res chain seq x y z
N MET A 1 -20.11 -11.78 21.48
CA MET A 1 -18.67 -12.12 21.47
C MET A 1 -18.04 -11.96 20.08
N THR A 2 -18.70 -12.36 18.99
CA THR A 2 -18.20 -12.24 17.60
C THR A 2 -17.94 -10.79 17.14
N TYR A 3 -18.83 -9.84 17.47
CA TYR A 3 -18.70 -8.43 17.05
C TYR A 3 -17.37 -7.76 17.47
N LEU A 4 -16.87 -8.06 18.69
CA LEU A 4 -15.64 -7.48 19.22
C LEU A 4 -14.39 -8.05 18.53
N ILE A 5 -14.44 -9.33 18.12
CA ILE A 5 -13.37 -10.03 17.41
C ILE A 5 -13.26 -9.48 15.98
N CYS A 6 -14.39 -9.27 15.29
CA CYS A 6 -14.41 -8.70 13.94
C CYS A 6 -13.89 -7.25 13.92
N LEU A 7 -14.22 -6.45 14.92
CA LEU A 7 -13.72 -5.07 15.04
C LEU A 7 -12.20 -5.00 15.25
N ASN A 8 -11.65 -5.89 16.09
CA ASN A 8 -10.22 -5.95 16.33
C ASN A 8 -9.44 -6.39 15.07
N ALA A 9 -9.95 -7.40 14.35
CA ALA A 9 -9.37 -7.85 13.09
C ALA A 9 -9.40 -6.75 12.01
N LEU A 10 -10.49 -5.99 11.92
CA LEU A 10 -10.60 -4.85 11.00
C LEU A 10 -9.60 -3.74 11.35
N HIS A 11 -9.45 -3.42 12.64
CA HIS A 11 -8.47 -2.43 13.10
C HIS A 11 -7.03 -2.86 12.77
N GLN A 12 -6.71 -4.14 12.95
CA GLN A 12 -5.40 -4.68 12.60
C GLN A 12 -5.15 -4.60 11.09
N ALA A 13 -6.11 -5.02 10.25
CA ALA A 13 -5.99 -4.92 8.80
C ALA A 13 -5.80 -3.47 8.33
N TYR A 14 -6.47 -2.51 8.96
CA TYR A 14 -6.27 -1.09 8.67
C TYR A 14 -4.86 -0.59 9.05
N ARG A 15 -4.34 -1.01 10.21
CA ARG A 15 -2.96 -0.68 10.61
C ARG A 15 -1.93 -1.24 9.64
N GLU A 16 -2.09 -2.50 9.24
CA GLU A 16 -1.22 -3.15 8.25
C GLU A 16 -1.26 -2.41 6.91
N LEU A 17 -2.45 -1.98 6.47
CA LEU A 17 -2.62 -1.17 5.28
C LEU A 17 -1.83 0.15 5.37
N GLU A 18 -2.01 0.91 6.45
CA GLU A 18 -1.29 2.18 6.64
C GLU A 18 0.23 1.99 6.68
N GLU A 19 0.71 0.92 7.32
CA GLU A 19 2.14 0.59 7.33
C GLU A 19 2.65 0.28 5.92
N THR A 20 1.94 -0.53 5.12
CA THR A 20 2.33 -0.81 3.74
C THR A 20 2.31 0.43 2.85
N ARG A 21 1.35 1.34 3.04
CA ARG A 21 1.29 2.64 2.35
C ARG A 21 2.46 3.55 2.72
N LEU A 22 2.86 3.56 3.98
CA LEU A 22 4.02 4.33 4.43
C LEU A 22 5.30 3.80 3.76
N ARG A 23 5.49 2.47 3.74
CA ARG A 23 6.63 1.84 3.06
C ARG A 23 6.63 2.14 1.56
N CYS A 24 5.48 2.10 0.91
CA CYS A 24 5.34 2.44 -0.51
C CYS A 24 5.70 3.91 -0.79
N ARG A 25 5.26 4.84 0.06
CA ARG A 25 5.68 6.25 -0.02
C ARG A 25 7.19 6.42 0.16
N GLY A 26 7.79 5.67 1.08
CA GLY A 26 9.25 5.66 1.26
C GLY A 26 10.00 5.18 0.02
N ALA A 27 9.55 4.07 -0.57
CA ALA A 27 10.14 3.54 -1.81
C ALA A 27 9.95 4.50 -3.00
N ALA A 28 8.78 5.11 -3.13
CA ALA A 28 8.51 6.13 -4.15
C ALA A 28 9.45 7.34 -4.00
N HIS A 29 9.65 7.81 -2.76
CA HIS A 29 10.57 8.93 -2.51
C HIS A 29 12.01 8.59 -2.88
N ALA A 30 12.49 7.40 -2.49
CA ALA A 30 13.83 6.94 -2.85
C ALA A 30 14.03 6.87 -4.37
N LEU A 31 13.03 6.34 -5.10
CA LEU A 31 13.05 6.30 -6.56
C LEU A 31 13.12 7.70 -7.18
N THR A 32 12.33 8.65 -6.66
CA THR A 32 12.39 10.05 -7.12
C THR A 32 13.76 10.66 -6.90
N THR A 33 14.37 10.47 -5.72
CA THR A 33 15.70 11.01 -5.41
C THR A 33 16.79 10.44 -6.33
N ILE A 34 16.73 9.14 -6.64
CA ILE A 34 17.69 8.52 -7.57
C ILE A 34 17.50 9.08 -8.98
N ARG A 35 16.25 9.24 -9.44
CA ARG A 35 15.96 9.84 -10.76
C ARG A 35 16.45 11.29 -10.86
N GLU A 36 16.23 12.11 -9.84
CA GLU A 36 16.76 13.48 -9.79
C GLU A 36 18.30 13.48 -9.85
N THR A 37 18.94 12.51 -9.19
CA THR A 37 20.41 12.35 -9.24
C THR A 37 20.89 11.92 -10.63
N LEU A 38 20.17 11.00 -11.26
CA LEU A 38 20.43 10.56 -12.64
C LEU A 38 20.31 11.71 -13.63
N ASP A 39 19.27 12.54 -13.53
CA ASP A 39 19.06 13.69 -14.40
C ASP A 39 20.25 14.67 -14.30
N GLN A 40 20.69 14.98 -13.07
CA GLN A 40 21.86 15.83 -12.86
C GLN A 40 23.16 15.20 -13.39
N ALA A 41 23.32 13.89 -13.21
CA ALA A 41 24.50 13.17 -13.69
C ALA A 41 24.52 13.09 -15.23
N LEU A 42 23.36 12.93 -15.87
CA LEU A 42 23.21 12.96 -17.31
C LEU A 42 23.61 14.32 -17.88
N ASP A 43 23.12 15.42 -17.31
CA ASP A 43 23.50 16.77 -17.73
C ASP A 43 25.02 16.99 -17.68
N LEU A 44 25.66 16.52 -16.60
CA LEU A 44 27.11 16.60 -16.44
C LEU A 44 27.85 15.69 -17.44
N ALA A 45 27.35 14.48 -17.67
CA ALA A 45 27.91 13.53 -18.62
C ALA A 45 27.87 14.07 -20.04
N TYR A 46 26.77 14.72 -20.43
CA TYR A 46 26.65 15.43 -21.71
C TYR A 46 27.68 16.54 -21.85
N GLN A 47 27.84 17.39 -20.83
CA GLN A 47 28.83 18.47 -20.85
C GLN A 47 30.26 17.96 -20.98
N LYS A 48 30.57 16.82 -20.34
CA LYS A 48 31.91 16.22 -20.32
C LYS A 48 32.14 15.18 -21.42
N GLN A 49 31.13 14.88 -22.23
CA GLN A 49 31.12 13.77 -23.21
C GLN A 49 31.60 12.44 -22.59
N SER A 50 31.20 12.16 -21.35
CA SER A 50 31.63 10.96 -20.61
C SER A 50 30.48 10.37 -19.83
N PHE A 51 30.01 9.20 -20.29
CA PHE A 51 28.83 8.51 -19.76
C PHE A 51 29.14 7.23 -18.98
N GLY A 52 30.40 6.80 -18.98
CA GLY A 52 30.84 5.59 -18.26
C GLY A 52 30.44 5.53 -16.77
N PRO A 53 30.41 6.65 -16.02
CA PRO A 53 30.01 6.65 -14.61
C PRO A 53 28.50 6.46 -14.35
N LEU A 54 27.64 6.47 -15.38
CA LEU A 54 26.18 6.44 -15.20
C LEU A 54 25.61 5.04 -14.97
N ASN A 55 26.33 3.97 -15.36
CA ASN A 55 25.81 2.61 -15.27
C ASN A 55 25.37 2.25 -13.84
N ASN A 56 26.18 2.59 -12.84
CA ASN A 56 25.84 2.31 -11.44
C ASN A 56 24.55 3.04 -11.00
N LEU A 57 24.31 4.26 -11.49
CA LEU A 57 23.11 5.01 -11.15
C LEU A 57 21.86 4.43 -11.82
N PHE A 58 21.99 3.86 -13.02
CA PHE A 58 20.89 3.13 -13.67
C PHE A 58 20.57 1.83 -12.93
N ASP A 59 21.60 1.09 -12.49
CA ASP A 59 21.39 -0.13 -11.69
C ASP A 59 20.69 0.20 -10.35
N GLU A 60 21.05 1.32 -9.71
CA GLU A 60 20.39 1.82 -8.51
C GLU A 60 18.93 2.23 -8.76
N GLU A 61 18.64 2.87 -9.90
CA GLU A 61 17.27 3.23 -10.30
C GLU A 61 16.40 2.00 -10.55
N GLU A 62 16.93 1.00 -11.24
CA GLU A 62 16.22 -0.26 -11.50
C GLU A 62 15.91 -1.00 -10.19
N ALA A 63 16.87 -1.05 -9.27
CA ALA A 63 16.66 -1.65 -7.95
C ALA A 63 15.60 -0.89 -7.13
N ALA A 64 15.62 0.45 -7.17
CA ALA A 64 14.64 1.29 -6.50
C ALA A 64 13.24 1.15 -7.11
N LEU A 65 13.16 1.05 -8.44
CA LEU A 65 11.91 0.81 -9.16
C LEU A 65 11.31 -0.54 -8.78
N ALA A 66 12.10 -1.60 -8.78
CA ALA A 66 11.65 -2.93 -8.36
C ALA A 66 11.13 -2.94 -6.91
N SER A 67 11.81 -2.23 -6.00
CA SER A 67 11.36 -2.06 -4.61
C SER A 67 10.02 -1.31 -4.53
N TYR A 68 9.88 -0.23 -5.30
CA TYR A 68 8.63 0.52 -5.38
C TYR A 68 7.48 -0.35 -5.91
N GLU A 69 7.68 -1.08 -7.00
CA GLU A 69 6.66 -1.96 -7.58
C GLU A 69 6.23 -3.06 -6.60
N GLN A 70 7.18 -3.71 -5.91
CA GLN A 70 6.87 -4.69 -4.88
C GLN A 70 6.06 -4.09 -3.73
N SER A 71 6.40 -2.86 -3.31
CA SER A 71 5.66 -2.17 -2.26
C SER A 71 4.23 -1.82 -2.69
N LEU A 72 4.03 -1.50 -3.97
CA LEU A 72 2.74 -1.18 -4.56
C LEU A 72 1.84 -2.43 -4.64
N VAL A 73 2.39 -3.59 -5.01
CA VAL A 73 1.67 -4.87 -4.96
C VAL A 73 1.19 -5.15 -3.54
N LYS A 74 2.06 -4.99 -2.53
CA LYS A 74 1.70 -5.20 -1.12
C LYS A 74 0.58 -4.26 -0.66
N VAL A 75 0.59 -3.00 -1.08
CA VAL A 75 -0.51 -2.06 -0.78
C VAL A 75 -1.82 -2.57 -1.37
N ARG A 76 -1.83 -3.00 -2.64
CA ARG A 76 -3.04 -3.54 -3.28
C ARG A 76 -3.58 -4.77 -2.55
N GLU A 77 -2.70 -5.66 -2.10
CA GLU A 77 -3.07 -6.86 -1.34
C GLU A 77 -3.70 -6.51 0.02
N THR A 78 -3.10 -5.57 0.77
CA THR A 78 -3.63 -5.15 2.07
C THR A 78 -4.91 -4.33 1.94
N GLU A 79 -5.05 -3.51 0.90
CA GLU A 79 -6.30 -2.83 0.56
C GLU A 79 -7.43 -3.82 0.26
N GLY A 80 -7.14 -4.84 -0.56
CA GLY A 80 -8.10 -5.90 -0.87
C GLY A 80 -8.56 -6.64 0.38
N ARG A 81 -7.63 -6.96 1.29
CA ARG A 81 -7.95 -7.61 2.58
C ARG A 81 -8.84 -6.74 3.46
N TRP A 82 -8.48 -5.46 3.62
CA TRP A 82 -9.25 -4.52 4.42
C TRP A 82 -10.66 -4.30 3.85
N ALA A 83 -10.79 -4.17 2.52
CA ALA A 83 -12.07 -4.03 1.84
C ALA A 83 -12.97 -5.27 2.06
N ALA A 84 -12.42 -6.48 1.91
CA ALA A 84 -13.15 -7.72 2.14
C ALA A 84 -13.66 -7.85 3.59
N MET A 85 -12.82 -7.51 4.57
CA MET A 85 -13.22 -7.52 5.99
C MET A 85 -14.29 -6.47 6.30
N SER A 86 -14.15 -5.27 5.74
CA SER A 86 -15.14 -4.20 5.89
C SER A 86 -16.51 -4.63 5.35
N LEU A 87 -16.52 -5.29 4.18
CA LEU A 87 -17.73 -5.81 3.56
C LEU A 87 -18.37 -6.93 4.39
N ALA A 88 -17.56 -7.88 4.88
CA ALA A 88 -18.05 -8.96 5.74
C ALA A 88 -18.70 -8.41 7.03
N LEU A 89 -18.07 -7.42 7.68
CA LEU A 89 -18.62 -6.79 8.87
C LEU A 89 -19.94 -6.05 8.59
N ALA A 90 -20.04 -5.34 7.46
CA ALA A 90 -21.27 -4.69 7.04
C ALA A 90 -22.40 -5.72 6.84
N TYR A 91 -22.11 -6.82 6.17
CA TYR A 91 -23.05 -7.92 5.96
C TYR A 91 -23.53 -8.56 7.27
N GLU A 92 -22.63 -8.82 8.23
CA GLU A 92 -22.98 -9.34 9.56
C GLU A 92 -23.89 -8.37 10.33
N ARG A 93 -23.63 -7.06 10.21
CA ARG A 93 -24.44 -6.02 10.86
C ARG A 93 -25.85 -5.97 10.28
N GLU A 94 -26.00 -5.98 8.96
CA GLU A 94 -27.30 -5.98 8.28
C GLU A 94 -28.13 -7.20 8.66
N ARG A 95 -27.53 -8.40 8.66
CA ARG A 95 -28.20 -9.63 9.07
C ARG A 95 -28.67 -9.60 10.53
N SER A 96 -27.84 -9.05 11.43
CA SER A 96 -28.16 -8.93 12.84
C SER A 96 -29.32 -7.95 13.09
N GLN A 97 -29.33 -6.82 12.38
CA GLN A 97 -30.40 -5.83 12.44
C GLN A 97 -31.72 -6.39 11.90
N ALA A 98 -31.69 -7.09 10.76
CA ALA A 98 -32.87 -7.75 10.21
C ALA A 98 -33.45 -8.78 11.18
N GLY A 99 -32.61 -9.63 11.80
CA GLY A 99 -33.04 -10.62 12.78
C GLY A 99 -33.67 -10.03 14.05
N GLN A 100 -33.18 -8.88 14.52
CA GLN A 100 -33.77 -8.18 15.66
C GLN A 100 -35.17 -7.63 15.36
N VAL A 101 -35.37 -7.03 14.18
CA VAL A 101 -36.66 -6.46 13.76
C VAL A 101 -37.78 -7.50 13.71
N PHE A 102 -37.46 -8.75 13.35
CA PHE A 102 -38.45 -9.84 13.37
C PHE A 102 -38.81 -10.32 14.79
N SER A 103 -37.90 -10.22 15.77
CA SER A 103 -38.21 -10.60 17.16
C SER A 103 -39.04 -9.54 17.90
N THR A 104 -38.84 -8.26 17.59
CA THR A 104 -39.55 -7.15 18.25
C THR A 104 -40.99 -6.99 17.74
N ARG A 105 -41.32 -7.56 16.57
CA ARG A 105 -42.66 -7.48 15.95
C ARG A 105 -43.58 -8.65 16.33
N ALA A 106 -43.06 -9.64 17.05
CA ALA A 106 -43.79 -10.84 17.47
C ALA A 106 -44.21 -10.83 18.96
N ASN A 107 -44.06 -9.69 19.65
CA ASN A 107 -44.58 -9.45 21.00
C ASN A 107 -45.65 -8.36 20.97
#